data_AF-A0A0H3ZQX0-F1
#
_entry.id   AF-A0A0H3ZQX0-F1
#
_cell.length_a   1.000
_cell.length_b   1.000
_cell.length_c   1.000
_cell.angle_alpha   90.00
_cell.angle_beta   90.00
_cell.angle_gamma   90.00
#
_symmetry.space_group_name_H-M   'P 1'
#
loop_
_entity.id
_entity.type
_entity.pdbx_description
1 polymer ?
#
loop_
_entity_poly.entity_id
_entity_poly.type
_entity_poly.pdbx_seq_one_letter_code
_entity_poly.pdbx_strand_id
1 'polypeptide(L)'
;MHHKTNSFIRQIMITYSHKGKKSLYKKKQMKRLISILDDIFSHEGIQQLSIVGRKQLIGYWRRTEHEKYETRRAKYCILYRFFSLYNPQVTVPEPKKCEVDLKFKA
;
A
#
# COMPACT_ATOMS: atom_id res chain seq x y z
N MET A 1 -12.36 0.08 7.97
CA MET A 1 -12.36 -1.27 7.33
C MET A 1 -12.90 -2.35 8.29
N HIS A 2 -13.67 -3.34 7.79
CA HIS A 2 -14.23 -4.42 8.62
C HIS A 2 -13.17 -5.36 9.24
N HIS A 3 -13.44 -5.89 10.44
CA HIS A 3 -12.57 -6.87 11.13
C HIS A 3 -12.26 -8.13 10.29
N LYS A 4 -13.21 -8.59 9.47
CA LYS A 4 -13.03 -9.74 8.57
C LYS A 4 -11.93 -9.49 7.53
N THR A 5 -11.91 -8.31 6.91
CA THR A 5 -10.88 -7.90 5.93
C THR A 5 -9.50 -7.82 6.57
N ASN A 6 -9.41 -7.28 7.80
CA ASN A 6 -8.16 -7.23 8.56
C ASN A 6 -7.57 -8.63 8.82
N SER A 7 -8.42 -9.59 9.21
CA SER A 7 -7.99 -10.96 9.46
C SER A 7 -7.52 -11.65 8.17
N PHE A 8 -8.25 -11.42 7.07
CA PHE A 8 -7.92 -11.95 5.76
C PHE A 8 -6.57 -11.42 5.22
N ILE A 9 -6.32 -10.11 5.33
CA ILE A 9 -5.03 -9.51 4.96
C ILE A 9 -3.88 -10.14 5.77
N ARG A 10 -4.09 -10.37 7.08
CA ARG A 10 -3.09 -11.04 7.93
C ARG A 10 -2.85 -12.48 7.49
N GLN A 11 -3.88 -13.19 7.06
CA GLN A 11 -3.78 -14.56 6.55
C GLN A 11 -2.97 -14.62 5.25
N ILE A 12 -3.22 -13.72 4.29
CA ILE A 12 -2.44 -13.66 3.04
C ILE A 12 -0.95 -13.42 3.33
N MET A 13 -0.67 -12.58 4.31
CA MET A 13 0.70 -12.24 4.71
C MET A 13 1.26 -13.19 5.79
N ILE A 14 0.60 -14.32 6.08
CA ILE A 14 1.02 -15.24 7.16
C ILE A 14 2.38 -15.88 6.89
N THR A 15 2.71 -16.12 5.61
CA THR A 15 4.03 -16.56 5.15
C THR A 15 5.14 -15.56 5.48
N TYR A 16 4.76 -14.31 5.77
CA TYR A 16 5.67 -13.28 6.26
C TYR A 16 5.70 -13.24 7.79
N SER A 17 4.76 -13.83 8.53
CA SER A 17 4.73 -13.83 10.00
C SER A 17 5.64 -14.90 10.63
N HIS A 18 6.96 -14.69 10.62
CA HIS A 18 7.90 -15.49 11.43
C HIS A 18 8.27 -14.77 12.73
N LYS A 19 8.36 -15.53 13.84
CA LYS A 19 8.84 -15.06 15.16
C LYS A 19 10.32 -14.64 15.08
N GLY A 20 10.72 -13.56 15.77
CA GLY A 20 12.10 -13.04 15.84
C GLY A 20 12.24 -11.53 15.60
N LYS A 21 13.45 -10.95 15.59
CA LYS A 21 13.72 -9.50 15.40
C LYS A 21 13.07 -8.89 14.14
N LYS A 22 12.87 -9.70 13.09
CA LYS A 22 12.15 -9.30 11.85
C LYS A 22 10.64 -9.08 12.07
N SER A 23 10.09 -9.48 13.21
CA SER A 23 8.67 -9.33 13.58
C SER A 23 8.24 -7.86 13.73
N LEU A 24 9.07 -6.99 14.31
CA LEU A 24 8.73 -5.57 14.50
C LEU A 24 8.63 -4.82 13.16
N TYR A 25 9.61 -5.02 12.27
CA TYR A 25 9.57 -4.46 10.93
C TYR A 25 8.31 -4.92 10.18
N LYS A 26 8.01 -6.22 10.23
CA LYS A 26 6.84 -6.79 9.56
C LYS A 26 5.51 -6.32 10.16
N LYS A 27 5.42 -6.15 11.48
CA LYS A 27 4.27 -5.49 12.14
C LYS A 27 4.09 -4.06 11.65
N LYS A 28 5.18 -3.30 11.46
CA LYS A 28 5.12 -1.95 10.87
C LYS A 28 4.64 -2.01 9.40
N GLN A 29 5.15 -2.94 8.59
CA GLN A 29 4.69 -3.12 7.20
C GLN A 29 3.19 -3.50 7.13
N MET A 30 2.74 -4.37 8.02
CA MET A 30 1.33 -4.76 8.13
C MET A 30 0.43 -3.58 8.51
N LYS A 31 0.84 -2.79 9.51
CA LYS A 31 0.12 -1.56 9.89
C LYS A 31 0.05 -0.57 8.72
N ARG A 32 1.15 -0.41 7.98
CA ARG A 32 1.20 0.45 6.79
C ARG A 32 0.27 -0.06 5.69
N LEU A 33 0.28 -1.36 5.39
CA LEU A 33 -0.63 -1.97 4.41
C LEU A 33 -2.10 -1.73 4.78
N ILE A 34 -2.46 -2.01 6.04
CA ILE A 34 -3.82 -1.79 6.53
C ILE A 34 -4.21 -0.33 6.39
N SER A 35 -3.33 0.60 6.79
CA SER A 35 -3.59 2.04 6.68
C SER A 35 -3.76 2.51 5.23
N ILE A 36 -2.98 1.98 4.29
CA ILE A 36 -3.13 2.29 2.86
C ILE A 36 -4.49 1.79 2.34
N LEU A 37 -4.87 0.56 2.67
CA LEU A 37 -6.13 -0.03 2.21
C LEU A 37 -7.33 0.66 2.87
N ASP A 38 -7.23 1.05 4.13
CA ASP A 38 -8.28 1.77 4.84
C ASP A 38 -8.52 3.18 4.26
N ASP A 39 -7.46 3.87 3.84
CA ASP A 39 -7.56 5.13 3.08
C ASP A 39 -8.32 4.93 1.76
N ILE A 40 -7.93 3.90 0.99
CA ILE A 40 -8.59 3.56 -0.27
C ILE A 40 -10.07 3.24 -0.04
N PHE A 41 -10.38 2.44 0.98
CA PHE A 41 -11.75 2.03 1.29
C PHE A 41 -12.61 3.23 1.69
N SER A 42 -12.06 4.10 2.54
CA SER A 42 -12.77 5.27 3.05
C SER A 42 -13.06 6.29 1.95
N HIS A 43 -12.09 6.53 1.05
CA HIS A 43 -12.27 7.50 -0.03
C HIS A 43 -13.15 7.00 -1.17
N GLU A 44 -13.09 5.71 -1.50
CA GLU A 44 -13.82 5.15 -2.65
C GLU A 44 -15.15 4.49 -2.24
N GLY A 45 -15.50 4.49 -0.94
CA GLY A 45 -16.69 3.81 -0.42
C GLY A 45 -16.64 2.28 -0.57
N ILE A 46 -15.44 1.71 -0.67
CA ILE A 46 -15.22 0.29 -0.94
C ILE A 46 -15.23 -0.49 0.37
N GLN A 47 -15.93 -1.62 0.39
CA GLN A 47 -15.97 -2.52 1.54
C GLN A 47 -15.23 -3.84 1.30
N GLN A 48 -14.90 -4.15 0.05
CA GLN A 48 -14.32 -5.43 -0.36
C GLN A 48 -12.98 -5.24 -1.07
N LEU A 49 -11.99 -6.05 -0.67
CA LEU A 49 -10.64 -5.96 -1.20
C LEU A 49 -10.54 -6.33 -2.69
N SER A 50 -11.42 -7.22 -3.17
CA SER A 50 -11.51 -7.66 -4.56
C SER A 50 -11.78 -6.50 -5.55
N ILE A 51 -12.37 -5.41 -5.07
CA ILE A 51 -12.70 -4.23 -5.86
C ILE A 51 -11.45 -3.33 -6.05
N VAL A 52 -10.44 -3.47 -5.18
CA VAL A 52 -9.22 -2.67 -5.29
C VAL A 52 -8.39 -3.15 -6.46
N GLY A 53 -8.43 -2.35 -7.53
CA GLY A 53 -7.60 -2.53 -8.71
C GLY A 53 -6.78 -1.28 -9.02
N ARG A 54 -6.29 -1.20 -10.26
CA ARG A 54 -5.41 -0.13 -10.73
C ARG A 54 -6.00 1.27 -10.51
N LYS A 55 -7.30 1.47 -10.77
CA LYS A 55 -7.97 2.77 -10.67
C LYS A 55 -7.90 3.34 -9.24
N GLN A 56 -8.20 2.50 -8.25
CA GLN A 56 -8.17 2.86 -6.84
C GLN A 56 -6.74 3.16 -6.36
N LEU A 57 -5.76 2.40 -6.84
CA LEU A 57 -4.34 2.64 -6.53
C LEU A 57 -3.84 3.94 -7.15
N ILE A 58 -4.27 4.30 -8.37
CA ILE A 58 -3.97 5.62 -8.95
C ILE A 58 -4.60 6.73 -8.11
N GLY A 59 -5.86 6.57 -7.67
CA GLY A 59 -6.53 7.50 -6.78
C GLY A 59 -5.74 7.73 -5.48
N TYR A 60 -5.29 6.64 -4.85
CA TYR A 60 -4.42 6.69 -3.67
C TYR A 60 -3.14 7.49 -3.92
N TRP A 61 -2.48 7.25 -5.06
CA TRP A 61 -1.24 7.95 -5.40
C TRP A 61 -1.42 9.45 -5.66
N ARG A 62 -2.57 9.86 -6.20
CA ARG A 62 -2.92 11.28 -6.36
C ARG A 62 -3.13 11.95 -5.00
N ARG A 63 -3.85 11.30 -4.08
CA ARG A 63 -4.06 11.85 -2.73
C ARG A 63 -2.78 11.99 -1.92
N THR A 64 -1.84 11.07 -2.13
CA THR A 64 -0.53 11.05 -1.45
C THR A 64 0.59 11.71 -2.25
N GLU A 65 0.27 12.56 -3.23
CA GLU A 65 1.28 13.19 -4.09
C GLU A 65 2.20 14.16 -3.34
N HIS A 66 1.72 14.74 -2.25
CA HIS A 66 2.46 15.63 -1.35
C HIS A 66 3.52 14.89 -0.53
N GLU A 67 3.49 13.56 -0.47
CA GLU A 67 4.48 12.77 0.25
C GLU A 67 5.79 12.65 -0.52
N LYS A 68 6.90 12.57 0.22
CA LYS A 68 8.23 12.31 -0.34
C LYS A 68 8.23 11.03 -1.18
N TYR A 69 8.99 11.05 -2.27
CA TYR A 69 9.10 9.91 -3.19
C TYR A 69 9.57 8.63 -2.48
N GLU A 70 10.51 8.73 -1.54
CA GLU A 70 11.01 7.58 -0.77
C GLU A 70 9.90 6.92 0.05
N THR A 71 9.02 7.72 0.64
CA THR A 71 7.85 7.24 1.39
C THR A 71 6.88 6.52 0.46
N ARG A 72 6.57 7.13 -0.70
CA ARG A 72 5.68 6.54 -1.70
C ARG A 72 6.26 5.24 -2.27
N ARG A 73 7.56 5.19 -2.53
CA ARG A 73 8.28 3.98 -2.99
C ARG A 73 8.23 2.87 -1.95
N ALA A 74 8.38 3.20 -0.66
CA ALA A 74 8.22 2.22 0.41
C ALA A 74 6.79 1.65 0.45
N LYS A 75 5.77 2.51 0.29
CA LYS A 75 4.36 2.07 0.20
C LYS A 75 4.10 1.22 -1.03
N TYR A 76 4.68 1.58 -2.17
CA TYR A 76 4.61 0.80 -3.42
C TYR A 76 5.14 -0.61 -3.22
N CYS A 77 6.33 -0.77 -2.61
CA CYS A 77 6.91 -2.08 -2.34
C CYS A 77 5.99 -2.97 -1.49
N ILE A 78 5.25 -2.37 -0.54
CA ILE A 78 4.28 -3.09 0.29
C ILE A 78 3.09 -3.55 -0.55
N LEU A 79 2.50 -2.63 -1.32
CA LEU A 79 1.34 -2.91 -2.17
C LEU A 79 1.67 -3.94 -3.24
N TYR A 80 2.77 -3.76 -3.95
CA TYR A 80 3.24 -4.67 -4.99
C TYR A 80 3.32 -6.09 -4.44
N ARG A 81 4.05 -6.29 -3.34
CA ARG A 81 4.19 -7.61 -2.70
C ARG A 81 2.86 -8.20 -2.26
N PHE A 82 1.96 -7.38 -1.70
CA PHE A 82 0.65 -7.84 -1.29
C PHE A 82 -0.18 -8.33 -2.47
N PHE A 83 -0.28 -7.53 -3.54
CA PHE A 83 -1.06 -7.89 -4.73
C PHE A 83 -0.42 -9.04 -5.50
N SER A 84 0.91 -9.18 -5.52
CA SER A 84 1.56 -10.37 -6.08
C SER A 84 1.11 -11.68 -5.44
N LEU A 85 0.65 -11.66 -4.18
CA LEU A 85 0.17 -12.83 -3.46
C LEU A 85 -1.34 -12.96 -3.49
N TYR A 86 -2.05 -11.84 -3.34
CA TYR A 86 -3.50 -11.81 -3.25
C TYR A 86 -4.17 -11.95 -4.63
N ASN A 87 -3.72 -11.18 -5.61
CA ASN A 87 -4.28 -11.15 -6.94
C ASN A 87 -3.22 -10.68 -7.95
N PRO A 88 -2.44 -11.60 -8.54
CA PRO A 88 -1.35 -11.27 -9.46
C PRO A 88 -1.78 -10.49 -10.71
N GLN A 89 -3.07 -10.50 -11.05
CA GLN A 89 -3.61 -9.75 -12.19
C GLN A 89 -3.71 -8.25 -11.90
N VAL A 90 -3.67 -7.83 -10.63
CA VAL A 90 -3.70 -6.41 -10.27
C VAL A 90 -2.32 -5.79 -10.46
N THR A 91 -2.18 -4.98 -11.49
CA THR A 91 -0.99 -4.15 -11.67
C THR A 91 -0.99 -3.00 -10.67
N VAL A 92 -0.01 -2.98 -9.77
CA VAL A 92 0.25 -1.84 -8.88
C VAL A 92 1.02 -0.78 -9.67
N PRO A 93 0.44 0.41 -9.93
CA PRO A 93 1.16 1.47 -10.62
C PRO A 93 2.28 2.02 -9.73
N GLU A 94 3.46 2.22 -10.30
CA GLU A 94 4.57 2.83 -9.59
C GLU A 94 4.29 4.32 -9.33
N PRO A 95 4.57 4.85 -8.12
CA PRO A 95 4.40 6.27 -7.84
C PRO A 95 5.36 7.08 -8.71
N LYS A 96 4.85 8.16 -9.33
CA LYS A 96 5.70 9.09 -10.07
C LYS A 96 6.70 9.73 -9.12
N LYS A 97 7.97 9.83 -9.56
CA LYS A 97 8.94 10.70 -8.90
C LYS A 97 8.45 12.14 -9.10
N CYS A 98 8.08 12.82 -8.03
CA CYS A 98 7.84 14.26 -8.11
C CYS A 98 9.19 14.93 -8.35
N GLU A 99 9.47 15.32 -9.59
CA GLU A 99 10.60 16.18 -9.93
C GLU A 99 10.26 17.62 -9.50
N VAL A 100 10.35 17.87 -8.20
CA VAL A 100 10.36 19.23 -7.66
C VAL A 100 11.68 19.36 -6.90
N ASP A 101 12.79 19.50 -7.64
CA ASP A 101 13.99 20.26 -7.21
C ASP A 101 15.12 20.21 -8.25
N LEU A 102 14.95 20.92 -9.38
CA LEU A 102 16.09 21.37 -10.21
C LEU A 102 15.92 22.83 -10.68
N LYS A 103 15.14 23.64 -9.95
CA LYS A 103 14.98 25.08 -10.25
C LYS A 103 15.11 25.95 -9.00
N PHE A 104 16.18 25.77 -8.23
CA PHE A 104 16.76 26.85 -7.42
C PHE A 104 18.29 26.67 -7.37
N LYS A 105 18.94 27.04 -8.47
CA LYS A 105 20.31 27.57 -8.45
C LYS A 105 20.22 28.96 -9.08
N ALA A 106 20.14 29.96 -8.22
CA ALA A 106 20.51 31.33 -8.51
C ALA A 106 21.79 31.61 -7.72
#